data_AF-A0A251VES2-F1
#
_entry.id   AF-A0A251VES2-F1
#
_cell.length_a   1.000
_cell.length_b   1.000
_cell.length_c   1.000
_cell.angle_alpha   90.00
_cell.angle_beta   90.00
_cell.angle_gamma   90.00
#
_symmetry.space_group_name_H-M   'P 1'
#
loop_
_entity.id
_entity.type
_entity.pdbx_description
1 polymer ?
#
loop_
_entity_poly.entity_id
_entity_poly.type
_entity_poly.pdbx_seq_one_letter_code
_entity_poly.pdbx_strand_id
1 'polypeptide(L)'
;MEIPYLYISLLLLVATCIFTSHIRRKSSNHPPTVFPTLPIIGHLYLLKPPLYRTLAKISAKHGPILGLQLGFRRVLVVSSPSAAEECFTKNDIIFANRPKMLFGKIIGVNYTSLAWASYGDNWRNLRRIASIEILSAHRLNEFHDIRVEETRLLIQRLLFSSSSASSQVRMKFAFYELTLNVMMRMISGKRYFGSDNLELEEEGRRFREILDESFVLAGASNVGDYLPLLSWLGVKSLEKKLIKLQDKRDVFFQGLIEQLRKSKGAEDVNKRKTMIELLLSLQESEPEYYTDAMIRNFVLVLLAAGTDTSAGTMEWVMSLLLNHPQVLKKAQNEIDSVIGNNRLVDESDIPNLPYLRCIINETLRLFPAGPLLIPHEASSDCVVGGYNIPRGTMLIINQWAIHHDTIPKYSNTPCFSQKFSLPPKIFVSITHSFSFPPHGRLLNVEASARSRCRLTTHCDLCLLCGSVLIVADVFVTEQRGRNKGCLVCKKKMATPLSKHFLDLVLPHLEIFWNMLLI
;
A
#
# COMPACT_ATOMS: atom_id res chain seq x y z
N MET A 1 -49.27 -30.68 -14.85
CA MET A 1 -48.02 -31.44 -14.59
C MET A 1 -46.77 -30.80 -15.23
N GLU A 2 -46.79 -29.52 -15.61
CA GLU A 2 -45.73 -28.93 -16.47
C GLU A 2 -44.57 -28.30 -15.69
N ILE A 3 -44.86 -27.79 -14.48
CA ILE A 3 -43.88 -27.15 -13.59
C ILE A 3 -42.62 -28.02 -13.34
N PRO A 4 -42.71 -29.34 -13.09
CA PRO A 4 -41.52 -30.20 -12.94
C PRO A 4 -40.62 -30.25 -14.17
N TYR A 5 -41.20 -30.33 -15.38
CA TYR A 5 -40.43 -30.39 -16.63
C TYR A 5 -39.66 -29.11 -16.90
N LEU A 6 -40.23 -27.95 -16.53
CA LEU A 6 -39.57 -26.65 -16.69
C LEU A 6 -38.34 -26.54 -15.77
N TYR A 7 -38.43 -27.03 -14.52
CA TYR A 7 -37.27 -27.12 -13.63
C TYR A 7 -36.22 -28.11 -14.12
N ILE A 8 -36.61 -29.30 -14.61
CA ILE A 8 -35.68 -30.29 -15.17
C ILE A 8 -34.96 -29.74 -16.41
N SER A 9 -35.69 -29.11 -17.32
CA SER A 9 -35.12 -28.47 -18.52
C SER A 9 -34.12 -27.35 -18.16
N LEU A 10 -34.48 -26.49 -17.20
CA LEU A 10 -33.58 -25.45 -16.70
C LEU A 10 -32.32 -26.03 -16.06
N LEU A 11 -32.43 -27.09 -15.26
CA LEU A 11 -31.29 -27.79 -14.67
C LEU A 11 -30.37 -28.41 -15.72
N LEU A 12 -30.94 -29.06 -16.75
CA LEU A 12 -30.18 -29.62 -17.87
C LEU A 12 -29.47 -28.54 -18.69
N LEU A 13 -30.13 -27.40 -18.94
CA LEU A 13 -29.54 -26.25 -19.64
C LEU A 13 -28.39 -25.64 -18.82
N VAL A 14 -28.57 -25.44 -17.51
CA VAL A 14 -27.52 -24.96 -16.60
C VAL A 14 -26.34 -25.94 -16.56
N ALA A 15 -26.59 -27.25 -16.43
CA ALA A 15 -25.56 -28.28 -16.45
C ALA A 15 -24.79 -28.29 -17.78
N THR A 16 -25.50 -28.16 -18.91
CA THR A 16 -24.90 -28.10 -20.26
C THR A 16 -24.03 -26.85 -20.43
N CYS A 17 -24.47 -25.69 -19.97
CA CYS A 17 -23.67 -24.45 -19.96
C CYS A 17 -22.41 -24.57 -19.09
N ILE A 18 -22.52 -25.19 -17.91
CA ILE A 18 -21.36 -25.44 -17.03
C ILE A 18 -20.37 -26.42 -17.70
N PHE A 19 -20.86 -27.50 -18.32
CA PHE A 19 -20.03 -28.51 -18.94
C PHE A 19 -19.33 -28.02 -20.22
N THR A 20 -20.08 -27.37 -21.13
CA THR A 20 -19.54 -26.79 -22.37
C THR A 20 -18.52 -25.68 -22.10
N SER A 21 -18.77 -24.81 -21.11
CA SER A 21 -17.81 -23.77 -20.72
C SER A 21 -16.52 -24.37 -20.11
N HIS A 22 -16.63 -25.47 -19.36
CA HIS A 22 -15.48 -26.19 -18.82
C HIS A 22 -14.63 -26.82 -19.94
N ILE A 23 -15.25 -27.53 -20.89
CA ILE A 23 -14.56 -28.12 -22.06
C ILE A 23 -13.86 -27.02 -22.88
N ARG A 24 -14.58 -25.94 -23.23
CA ARG A 24 -14.03 -24.85 -24.04
C ARG A 24 -12.83 -24.16 -23.37
N ARG A 25 -12.79 -24.07 -22.04
CA ARG A 25 -11.61 -23.54 -21.33
C ARG A 25 -10.43 -24.50 -21.36
N LYS A 26 -10.67 -25.81 -21.28
CA LYS A 26 -9.62 -26.84 -21.34
C LYS A 26 -8.93 -26.87 -22.71
N SER A 27 -9.65 -26.63 -23.81
CA SER A 27 -9.08 -26.59 -25.16
C SER A 27 -8.24 -25.34 -25.49
N SER A 28 -8.39 -24.24 -24.74
CA SER A 28 -7.74 -22.94 -25.06
C SER A 28 -6.44 -22.65 -24.30
N ASN A 29 -5.90 -23.64 -23.56
CA ASN A 29 -4.74 -23.47 -22.67
C ASN A 29 -4.87 -22.26 -21.72
N HIS A 30 -6.09 -22.05 -21.19
CA HIS A 30 -6.34 -21.05 -20.16
C HIS A 30 -5.83 -21.53 -18.79
N PRO A 31 -5.57 -20.61 -17.83
CA PRO A 31 -5.20 -20.97 -16.47
C PRO A 31 -6.21 -21.93 -15.82
N PRO A 32 -5.74 -22.83 -14.93
CA PRO A 32 -6.58 -23.67 -14.07
C PRO A 32 -7.70 -22.88 -13.39
N THR A 33 -8.81 -23.55 -13.08
CA THR A 33 -10.00 -22.91 -12.53
C THR A 33 -10.71 -23.80 -11.52
N VAL A 34 -11.64 -23.23 -10.77
CA VAL A 34 -12.47 -23.96 -9.81
C VAL A 34 -13.75 -24.41 -10.51
N PHE A 35 -14.04 -25.70 -10.46
CA PHE A 35 -15.31 -26.23 -10.96
C PHE A 35 -16.32 -26.35 -9.79
N PRO A 36 -17.61 -26.00 -9.98
CA PRO A 36 -18.21 -25.44 -11.20
C PRO A 36 -18.06 -23.91 -11.30
N THR A 37 -17.95 -23.40 -12.52
CA THR A 37 -18.19 -21.97 -12.81
C THR A 37 -19.69 -21.78 -13.03
N LEU A 38 -20.40 -21.17 -12.08
CA LEU A 38 -21.86 -21.03 -12.16
C LEU A 38 -22.28 -19.99 -13.21
N PRO A 39 -23.38 -20.18 -13.95
CA PRO A 39 -23.87 -19.18 -14.90
C PRO A 39 -24.14 -17.83 -14.22
N ILE A 40 -23.93 -16.73 -14.97
CA ILE A 40 -24.08 -15.34 -14.55
C ILE A 40 -23.10 -14.92 -13.45
N ILE A 41 -23.12 -15.55 -12.27
CA ILE A 41 -22.32 -15.15 -11.10
C ILE A 41 -20.86 -15.64 -11.13
N GLY A 42 -20.55 -16.64 -11.95
CA GLY A 42 -19.22 -17.24 -12.04
C GLY A 42 -18.80 -17.88 -10.72
N HIS A 43 -17.77 -17.30 -10.09
CA HIS A 43 -17.12 -17.75 -8.85
C HIS A 43 -17.31 -16.78 -7.68
N LEU A 44 -18.20 -15.78 -7.79
CA LEU A 44 -18.48 -14.83 -6.70
C LEU A 44 -18.84 -15.56 -5.39
N TYR A 45 -19.49 -16.73 -5.49
CA TYR A 45 -19.85 -17.60 -4.36
C TYR A 45 -18.64 -18.15 -3.55
N LEU A 46 -17.44 -18.15 -4.14
CA LEU A 46 -16.20 -18.56 -3.45
C LEU A 46 -15.61 -17.45 -2.59
N LEU A 47 -15.96 -16.18 -2.85
CA LEU A 47 -15.28 -15.04 -2.24
C LEU A 47 -15.79 -14.80 -0.82
N LYS A 48 -14.91 -14.99 0.17
CA LYS A 48 -15.18 -14.76 1.59
C LYS A 48 -14.11 -13.86 2.19
N PRO A 49 -14.47 -12.87 3.02
CA PRO A 49 -13.48 -12.04 3.71
C PRO A 49 -12.71 -12.86 4.76
N PRO A 50 -11.41 -12.58 4.98
CA PRO A 50 -10.56 -11.67 4.21
C PRO A 50 -10.15 -12.29 2.87
N LEU A 51 -10.35 -11.53 1.77
CA LEU A 51 -10.23 -12.03 0.40
C LEU A 51 -8.88 -12.67 0.10
N TYR A 52 -7.77 -12.08 0.54
CA TYR A 52 -6.41 -12.59 0.30
C TYR A 52 -6.19 -14.00 0.85
N ARG A 53 -6.73 -14.33 2.03
CA ARG A 53 -6.61 -15.69 2.61
C ARG A 53 -7.50 -16.69 1.88
N THR A 54 -8.68 -16.26 1.44
CA THR A 54 -9.58 -17.12 0.65
C THR A 54 -8.97 -17.44 -0.70
N LEU A 55 -8.44 -16.43 -1.41
CA LEU A 55 -7.71 -16.64 -2.66
C LEU A 55 -6.47 -17.51 -2.46
N ALA A 56 -5.70 -17.31 -1.39
CA ALA A 56 -4.53 -18.15 -1.08
C ALA A 56 -4.89 -19.63 -0.88
N LYS A 57 -5.98 -19.92 -0.14
CA LYS A 57 -6.49 -21.28 0.04
C LYS A 57 -6.94 -21.93 -1.27
N ILE A 58 -7.51 -21.16 -2.19
CA ILE A 58 -7.92 -21.66 -3.50
C ILE A 58 -6.68 -21.92 -4.37
N SER A 59 -5.72 -20.99 -4.43
CA SER A 59 -4.44 -21.19 -5.14
C SER A 59 -3.67 -22.40 -4.62
N ALA A 60 -3.63 -22.62 -3.30
CA ALA A 60 -2.95 -23.79 -2.71
C ALA A 60 -3.55 -25.14 -3.15
N LYS A 61 -4.84 -25.18 -3.53
CA LYS A 61 -5.52 -26.38 -4.02
C LYS A 61 -5.49 -26.52 -5.55
N HIS A 62 -5.51 -25.41 -6.28
CA HIS A 62 -5.73 -25.39 -7.74
C HIS A 62 -4.52 -24.93 -8.56
N GLY A 63 -3.42 -24.54 -7.90
CA GLY A 63 -2.20 -24.02 -8.51
C GLY A 63 -2.02 -22.50 -8.29
N PRO A 64 -0.77 -22.01 -8.34
CA PRO A 64 -0.46 -20.61 -8.04
C PRO A 64 -0.80 -19.63 -9.17
N ILE A 65 -1.30 -20.11 -10.31
CA ILE A 65 -1.81 -19.29 -11.42
C ILE A 65 -3.24 -19.77 -11.68
N LEU A 66 -4.22 -18.95 -11.31
CA LEU A 66 -5.62 -19.36 -11.21
C LEU A 66 -6.51 -18.39 -11.99
N GLY A 67 -7.24 -18.91 -12.97
CA GLY A 67 -8.25 -18.17 -13.71
C GLY A 67 -9.62 -18.27 -13.06
N LEU A 68 -10.08 -17.19 -12.43
CA LEU A 68 -11.44 -17.02 -11.94
C LEU A 68 -12.30 -16.20 -12.92
N GLN A 69 -13.61 -16.29 -12.71
CA GLN A 69 -14.64 -15.55 -13.43
C GLN A 69 -15.53 -14.94 -12.35
N LEU A 70 -15.53 -13.62 -12.17
CA LEU A 70 -16.32 -12.90 -11.17
C LEU A 70 -17.45 -12.16 -11.88
N GLY A 71 -18.65 -12.75 -11.85
CA GLY A 71 -19.73 -12.31 -12.73
C GLY A 71 -19.33 -12.42 -14.20
N PHE A 72 -19.39 -11.31 -14.93
CA PHE A 72 -18.93 -11.17 -16.32
C PHE A 72 -17.43 -10.87 -16.45
N ARG A 73 -16.70 -10.61 -15.36
CA ARG A 73 -15.27 -10.24 -15.41
C ARG A 73 -14.35 -11.45 -15.29
N ARG A 74 -13.42 -11.60 -16.25
CA ARG A 74 -12.29 -12.56 -16.15
C ARG A 74 -11.25 -12.03 -15.16
N VAL A 75 -10.77 -12.89 -14.28
CA VAL A 75 -9.77 -12.56 -13.25
C VAL A 75 -8.65 -13.60 -13.25
N LEU A 76 -7.41 -13.14 -13.34
CA LEU A 76 -6.20 -13.92 -13.13
C LEU A 76 -5.67 -13.65 -11.72
N VAL A 77 -5.65 -14.68 -10.88
CA VAL A 77 -5.02 -14.62 -9.55
C VAL A 77 -3.65 -15.27 -9.64
N VAL A 78 -2.60 -14.50 -9.33
CA VAL A 78 -1.23 -14.98 -9.29
C VAL A 78 -0.74 -15.01 -7.84
N SER A 79 -0.21 -16.16 -7.45
CA SER A 79 0.29 -16.47 -6.10
C SER A 79 1.70 -17.10 -6.16
N SER A 80 2.44 -16.94 -7.27
CA SER A 80 3.83 -17.41 -7.43
C SER A 80 4.80 -16.24 -7.69
N PRO A 81 6.00 -16.25 -7.08
CA PRO A 81 7.10 -15.34 -7.39
C PRO A 81 7.37 -15.15 -8.89
N SER A 82 7.58 -16.23 -9.64
CA SER A 82 8.04 -16.18 -11.03
C SER A 82 6.95 -15.72 -11.99
N ALA A 83 5.69 -16.04 -11.68
CA ALA A 83 4.55 -15.57 -12.45
C ALA A 83 4.27 -14.08 -12.19
N ALA A 84 4.47 -13.60 -10.97
CA ALA A 84 4.38 -12.18 -10.64
C ALA A 84 5.52 -11.38 -11.31
N GLU A 85 6.74 -11.92 -11.34
CA GLU A 85 7.85 -11.35 -12.13
C GLU A 85 7.50 -11.29 -13.62
N GLU A 86 6.97 -12.36 -14.23
CA GLU A 86 6.59 -12.36 -15.64
C GLU A 86 5.51 -11.32 -15.95
N CYS A 87 4.53 -11.11 -15.05
CA CYS A 87 3.54 -10.04 -15.17
C CYS A 87 4.16 -8.63 -15.17
N PHE A 88 5.17 -8.39 -14.34
CA PHE A 88 5.75 -7.04 -14.12
C PHE A 88 7.12 -6.81 -14.79
N THR A 89 7.56 -7.71 -15.66
CA THR A 89 8.78 -7.53 -16.46
C THR A 89 8.52 -7.76 -17.95
N LYS A 90 8.05 -8.95 -18.32
CA LYS A 90 7.78 -9.35 -19.72
C LYS A 90 6.46 -8.78 -20.24
N ASN A 91 5.43 -8.74 -19.39
CA ASN A 91 4.08 -8.26 -19.72
C ASN A 91 3.76 -6.91 -19.06
N ASP A 92 4.78 -6.13 -18.72
CA ASP A 92 4.66 -4.92 -17.90
C ASP A 92 3.72 -3.87 -18.52
N ILE A 93 3.94 -3.45 -19.76
CA ILE A 93 3.07 -2.50 -20.49
C ILE A 93 1.63 -3.05 -20.62
N ILE A 94 1.48 -4.38 -20.76
CA ILE A 94 0.18 -5.02 -20.93
C ILE A 94 -0.63 -4.92 -19.64
N PHE A 95 -0.01 -5.19 -18.50
CA PHE A 95 -0.61 -5.07 -17.17
C PHE A 95 -0.48 -3.69 -16.52
N ALA A 96 0.15 -2.69 -17.14
CA ALA A 96 0.27 -1.35 -16.58
C ALA A 96 -1.09 -0.64 -16.38
N ASN A 97 -2.17 -1.17 -16.96
CA ASN A 97 -3.51 -0.59 -16.93
C ASN A 97 -4.30 -0.96 -15.67
N ARG A 98 -5.46 -0.33 -15.49
CA ARG A 98 -6.32 -0.50 -14.31
C ARG A 98 -7.72 -0.94 -14.72
N PRO A 99 -8.35 -1.87 -13.99
CA PRO A 99 -9.69 -2.32 -14.30
C PRO A 99 -10.70 -1.21 -14.05
N LYS A 100 -11.61 -1.01 -15.01
CA LYS A 100 -12.69 -0.03 -14.89
C LYS A 100 -13.72 -0.50 -13.86
N MET A 101 -13.57 -0.01 -12.63
CA MET A 101 -14.44 -0.20 -11.46
C MET A 101 -15.14 1.10 -11.06
N LEU A 102 -16.29 1.02 -10.39
CA LEU A 102 -17.05 2.19 -9.92
C LEU A 102 -16.22 3.14 -9.04
N PHE A 103 -15.34 2.60 -8.19
CA PHE A 103 -14.45 3.43 -7.35
C PHE A 103 -13.50 4.28 -8.21
N GLY A 104 -12.82 3.67 -9.18
CA GLY A 104 -11.94 4.39 -10.12
C GLY A 104 -12.69 5.37 -11.03
N LYS A 105 -13.99 5.14 -11.30
CA LYS A 105 -14.84 6.06 -12.05
C LYS A 105 -15.12 7.36 -11.27
N ILE A 106 -15.46 7.24 -9.99
CA ILE A 106 -15.89 8.37 -9.16
C ILE A 106 -14.66 8.97 -8.46
N ILE A 107 -14.12 8.25 -7.48
CA ILE A 107 -12.98 8.68 -6.66
C ILE A 107 -11.68 8.77 -7.47
N GLY A 108 -11.52 7.94 -8.51
CA GLY A 108 -10.38 8.00 -9.42
C GLY A 108 -10.48 9.07 -10.52
N VAL A 109 -11.53 9.90 -10.48
CA VAL A 109 -11.88 10.97 -11.44
C VAL A 109 -11.88 10.46 -12.87
N ASN A 110 -12.87 9.62 -13.18
CA ASN A 110 -13.03 8.92 -14.46
C ASN A 110 -11.73 8.27 -14.96
N TYR A 111 -11.02 7.57 -14.06
CA TYR A 111 -9.77 6.87 -14.35
C TYR A 111 -8.63 7.78 -14.86
N THR A 112 -8.53 9.01 -14.34
CA THR A 112 -7.44 9.96 -14.68
C THR A 112 -6.41 10.16 -13.57
N SER A 113 -6.76 9.86 -12.32
CA SER A 113 -5.83 9.96 -11.17
C SER A 113 -4.68 8.95 -11.26
N LEU A 114 -3.53 9.27 -10.65
CA LEU A 114 -2.28 8.49 -10.70
C LEU A 114 -2.45 7.00 -10.35
N ALA A 115 -3.32 6.66 -9.39
CA ALA A 115 -3.56 5.28 -8.96
C ALA A 115 -4.48 4.48 -9.91
N TRP A 116 -5.33 5.16 -10.70
CA TRP A 116 -6.40 4.57 -11.51
C TRP A 116 -6.24 4.78 -13.02
N ALA A 117 -5.33 5.64 -13.45
CA ALA A 117 -5.07 5.88 -14.87
C ALA A 117 -4.46 4.65 -15.54
N SER A 118 -4.96 4.38 -16.75
CA SER A 118 -4.37 3.38 -17.66
C SER A 118 -3.09 3.92 -18.28
N TYR A 119 -2.25 3.04 -18.81
CA TYR A 119 -0.98 3.42 -19.42
C TYR A 119 -1.21 4.33 -20.64
N GLY A 120 -0.56 5.48 -20.64
CA GLY A 120 -0.74 6.55 -21.62
C GLY A 120 -0.09 7.85 -21.15
N ASP A 121 -0.22 8.92 -21.92
CA ASP A 121 0.50 10.19 -21.67
C ASP A 121 0.21 10.79 -20.30
N ASN A 122 -1.05 10.85 -19.90
CA ASN A 122 -1.43 11.34 -18.58
C ASN A 122 -0.79 10.52 -17.44
N TRP A 123 -0.87 9.19 -17.47
CA TRP A 123 -0.25 8.35 -16.44
C TRP A 123 1.29 8.52 -16.42
N ARG A 124 1.92 8.61 -17.60
CA ARG A 124 3.37 8.84 -17.72
C ARG A 124 3.78 10.19 -17.14
N ASN A 125 3.04 11.26 -17.41
CA ASN A 125 3.36 12.59 -16.86
C ASN A 125 3.09 12.67 -15.35
N LEU A 126 1.96 12.13 -14.86
CA LEU A 126 1.72 12.04 -13.41
C LEU A 126 2.80 11.22 -12.68
N ARG A 127 3.29 10.12 -13.28
CA ARG A 127 4.42 9.35 -12.74
C ARG A 127 5.72 10.16 -12.76
N ARG A 128 6.00 10.91 -13.83
CA ARG A 128 7.16 11.83 -13.94
C ARG A 128 7.13 12.88 -12.83
N ILE A 129 5.99 13.55 -12.65
CA ILE A 129 5.80 14.57 -11.61
C ILE A 129 6.03 13.95 -10.23
N ALA A 130 5.43 12.79 -9.95
CA ALA A 130 5.58 12.11 -8.67
C ALA A 130 7.04 11.71 -8.38
N SER A 131 7.77 11.14 -9.34
CA SER A 131 9.13 10.63 -9.10
C SER A 131 10.23 11.68 -9.16
N ILE A 132 10.07 12.75 -9.94
CA ILE A 132 11.09 13.78 -10.14
C ILE A 132 10.85 15.01 -9.24
N GLU A 133 9.65 15.58 -9.32
CA GLU A 133 9.35 16.89 -8.71
C GLU A 133 8.99 16.78 -7.21
N ILE A 134 8.57 15.59 -6.77
CA ILE A 134 7.95 15.38 -5.45
C ILE A 134 8.71 14.37 -4.57
N LEU A 135 8.98 13.16 -5.10
CA LEU A 135 9.57 12.05 -4.33
C LEU A 135 11.03 11.75 -4.71
N SER A 136 11.71 12.64 -5.43
CA SER A 136 13.14 12.46 -5.72
C SER A 136 13.98 12.61 -4.45
N ALA A 137 15.14 11.95 -4.39
CA ALA A 137 16.01 11.99 -3.22
C ALA A 137 16.38 13.41 -2.78
N HIS A 138 16.57 14.33 -3.73
CA HIS A 138 16.79 15.75 -3.44
C HIS A 138 15.60 16.39 -2.71
N ARG A 139 14.38 16.24 -3.23
CA ARG A 139 13.15 16.77 -2.62
C ARG A 139 12.85 16.13 -1.26
N LEU A 140 13.13 14.84 -1.08
CA LEU A 140 13.00 14.16 0.21
C LEU A 140 14.01 14.70 1.24
N ASN A 141 15.24 15.02 0.82
CA ASN A 141 16.25 15.62 1.69
C ASN A 141 15.92 17.09 2.03
N GLU A 142 15.34 17.87 1.12
CA GLU A 142 14.82 19.23 1.40
C GLU A 142 13.71 19.25 2.47
N PHE A 143 13.10 18.10 2.77
CA PHE A 143 12.07 17.92 3.81
C PHE A 143 12.52 17.00 4.96
N HIS A 144 13.83 16.77 5.13
CA HIS A 144 14.41 15.91 6.17
C HIS A 144 14.06 16.38 7.60
N ASP A 145 14.25 17.67 7.87
CA ASP A 145 13.89 18.34 9.12
C ASP A 145 12.42 18.12 9.54
N ILE A 146 11.49 18.02 8.59
CA ILE A 146 10.08 17.73 8.90
C ILE A 146 9.95 16.36 9.56
N ARG A 147 10.56 15.32 8.98
CA ARG A 147 10.49 13.95 9.50
C ARG A 147 11.15 13.86 10.87
N VAL A 148 12.36 14.40 10.98
CA VAL A 148 13.11 14.46 12.24
C VAL A 148 12.35 15.22 13.33
N GLU A 149 11.71 16.34 13.01
CA GLU A 149 10.95 17.14 13.99
C GLU A 149 9.65 16.45 14.44
N GLU A 150 8.84 15.92 13.52
CA GLU A 150 7.61 15.20 13.89
C GLU A 150 7.92 13.93 14.71
N THR A 151 8.99 13.20 14.36
CA THR A 151 9.45 12.03 15.12
C THR A 151 9.86 12.45 16.53
N ARG A 152 10.69 13.50 16.70
CA ARG A 152 11.06 14.04 18.02
C ARG A 152 9.85 14.50 18.84
N LEU A 153 8.84 15.11 18.22
CA LEU A 153 7.61 15.54 18.90
C LEU A 153 6.76 14.35 19.35
N LEU A 154 6.63 13.30 18.53
CA LEU A 154 6.00 12.05 18.93
C LEU A 154 6.71 11.45 20.15
N ILE A 155 8.03 11.34 20.08
CA ILE A 155 8.88 10.80 21.15
C ILE A 155 8.67 11.57 22.46
N GLN A 156 8.78 12.90 22.42
CA GLN A 156 8.54 13.76 23.59
C GLN A 156 7.16 13.53 24.18
N ARG A 157 6.11 13.48 23.35
CA ARG A 157 4.74 13.19 23.80
C ARG A 157 4.62 11.82 24.48
N LEU A 158 5.27 10.79 23.95
CA LEU A 158 5.28 9.45 24.55
C LEU A 158 5.97 9.46 25.92
N LEU A 159 7.12 10.13 26.03
CA LEU A 159 7.86 10.29 27.28
C LEU A 159 7.03 11.06 28.33
N PHE A 160 6.49 12.25 28.00
CA PHE A 160 5.68 13.03 28.94
C PHE A 160 4.38 12.34 29.35
N SER A 161 3.77 11.53 28.47
CA SER A 161 2.59 10.72 28.82
C SER A 161 2.94 9.64 29.87
N SER A 162 4.12 9.02 29.75
CA SER A 162 4.57 7.91 30.60
C SER A 162 4.80 8.29 32.08
N SER A 163 4.95 9.58 32.38
CA SER A 163 5.07 10.13 33.75
C SER A 163 3.84 9.84 34.63
N SER A 164 2.72 9.40 34.05
CA SER A 164 1.57 8.86 34.78
C SER A 164 1.54 7.34 34.66
N ALA A 165 1.66 6.63 35.78
CA ALA A 165 1.87 5.17 35.86
C ALA A 165 0.67 4.29 35.42
N SER A 166 -0.19 4.79 34.52
CA SER A 166 -1.34 4.11 33.95
C SER A 166 -1.67 4.53 32.49
N SER A 167 -0.83 5.35 31.83
CA SER A 167 -1.12 5.84 30.48
C SER A 167 -0.97 4.74 29.42
N GLN A 168 -2.07 4.37 28.76
CA GLN A 168 -2.07 3.44 27.62
C GLN A 168 -2.00 4.22 26.30
N VAL A 169 -0.95 3.98 25.51
CA VAL A 169 -0.77 4.64 24.21
C VAL A 169 -1.44 3.83 23.10
N ARG A 170 -2.26 4.51 22.28
CA ARG A 170 -2.83 3.95 21.05
C ARG A 170 -1.83 4.10 19.88
N MET A 171 -0.81 3.25 19.81
CA MET A 171 0.29 3.37 18.83
C MET A 171 -0.17 3.61 17.38
N LYS A 172 -1.20 2.89 16.89
CA LYS A 172 -1.76 3.13 15.55
C LYS A 172 -2.18 4.58 15.32
N PHE A 173 -2.82 5.19 16.32
CA PHE A 173 -3.31 6.57 16.24
C PHE A 173 -2.13 7.55 16.25
N ALA A 174 -1.13 7.32 17.10
CA ALA A 174 0.08 8.13 17.19
C ALA A 174 0.93 8.07 15.90
N PHE A 175 1.15 6.88 15.34
CA PHE A 175 1.83 6.72 14.06
C PHE A 175 1.06 7.31 12.88
N TYR A 176 -0.27 7.32 12.93
CA TYR A 176 -1.08 8.02 11.94
C TYR A 176 -0.94 9.54 12.06
N GLU A 177 -0.91 10.11 13.28
CA GLU A 177 -0.66 11.55 13.47
C GLU A 177 0.72 11.95 12.95
N LEU A 178 1.76 11.17 13.26
CA LEU A 178 3.11 11.33 12.72
C LEU A 178 3.10 11.36 11.19
N THR A 179 2.58 10.30 10.54
CA THR A 179 2.66 10.19 9.08
C THR A 179 1.78 11.22 8.38
N LEU A 180 0.64 11.57 8.96
CA LEU A 180 -0.23 12.63 8.44
C LEU A 180 0.43 14.01 8.57
N ASN A 181 1.01 14.34 9.72
CA ASN A 181 1.73 15.61 9.91
C ASN A 181 2.92 15.71 8.95
N VAL A 182 3.74 14.67 8.83
CA VAL A 182 4.87 14.63 7.88
C VAL A 182 4.40 14.93 6.46
N MET A 183 3.42 14.16 5.97
CA MET A 183 2.91 14.31 4.61
C MET A 183 2.26 15.69 4.40
N MET A 184 1.46 16.18 5.35
CA MET A 184 0.80 17.50 5.22
C MET A 184 1.76 18.68 5.31
N ARG A 185 2.82 18.61 6.13
CA ARG A 185 3.86 19.64 6.15
C ARG A 185 4.64 19.66 4.85
N MET A 186 4.89 18.52 4.21
CA MET A 186 5.49 18.50 2.87
C MET A 186 4.52 19.01 1.77
N ILE A 187 3.23 18.67 1.89
CA ILE A 187 2.18 18.99 0.90
C ILE A 187 1.78 20.46 0.92
N SER A 188 1.58 21.03 2.11
CA SER A 188 0.98 22.36 2.33
C SER A 188 1.63 23.18 3.45
N GLY A 189 2.68 22.66 4.10
CA GLY A 189 3.32 23.32 5.25
C GLY A 189 2.55 23.22 6.56
N LYS A 190 1.32 22.68 6.56
CA LYS A 190 0.47 22.57 7.76
C LYS A 190 0.85 21.36 8.63
N ARG A 191 1.04 21.60 9.94
CA ARG A 191 0.92 20.59 11.00
C ARG A 191 -0.54 20.59 11.47
N TYR A 192 -1.17 19.42 11.62
CA TYR A 192 -2.55 19.33 12.10
C TYR A 192 -2.67 18.87 13.54
N PHE A 193 -1.83 17.95 14.00
CA PHE A 193 -1.91 17.39 15.35
C PHE A 193 -0.75 17.86 16.21
N GLY A 194 -0.99 18.15 17.49
CA GLY A 194 0.08 18.55 18.42
C GLY A 194 0.56 19.99 18.27
N SER A 195 -0.32 20.86 17.77
CA SER A 195 -0.23 22.31 17.98
C SER A 195 -1.32 22.73 18.97
N ASP A 196 -1.13 23.81 19.73
CA ASP A 196 -2.14 24.36 20.64
C ASP A 196 -3.36 25.00 19.91
N ASN A 197 -3.52 24.71 18.61
CA ASN A 197 -4.60 25.20 17.77
C ASN A 197 -5.67 24.10 17.56
N LEU A 198 -6.75 24.20 18.33
CA LEU A 198 -7.88 23.27 18.30
C LEU A 198 -8.60 23.22 16.94
N GLU A 199 -8.60 24.31 16.17
CA GLU A 199 -9.23 24.36 14.84
C GLU A 199 -8.45 23.53 13.82
N LEU A 200 -7.11 23.61 13.85
CA LEU A 200 -6.25 22.76 13.02
C LEU A 200 -6.36 21.28 13.40
N GLU A 201 -6.47 20.95 14.69
CA GLU A 201 -6.72 19.56 15.11
C GLU A 201 -8.10 19.06 14.63
N GLU A 202 -9.11 19.92 14.56
CA GLU A 202 -10.42 19.55 14.01
C GLU A 202 -10.38 19.41 12.48
N GLU A 203 -9.67 20.28 11.76
CA GLU A 203 -9.38 20.12 10.33
C GLU A 203 -8.69 18.76 10.07
N GLY A 204 -7.70 18.40 10.89
CA GLY A 204 -7.01 17.11 10.85
C GLY A 204 -7.91 15.91 11.18
N ARG A 205 -8.83 16.02 12.15
CA ARG A 205 -9.81 14.97 12.46
C ARG A 205 -10.78 14.74 11.30
N ARG A 206 -11.35 15.81 10.74
CA ARG A 206 -12.23 15.75 9.54
C ARG A 206 -11.47 15.14 8.35
N PHE A 207 -10.19 15.46 8.19
CA PHE A 207 -9.35 14.88 7.15
C PHE A 207 -9.12 13.36 7.33
N ARG A 208 -8.82 12.92 8.55
CA ARG A 208 -8.69 11.50 8.90
C ARG A 208 -9.96 10.72 8.55
N GLU A 209 -11.13 11.25 8.90
CA GLU A 209 -12.42 10.63 8.56
C GLU A 209 -12.62 10.47 7.05
N ILE A 210 -12.17 11.43 6.24
CA ILE A 210 -12.20 11.34 4.77
C ILE A 210 -11.29 10.22 4.27
N LEU A 211 -10.08 10.05 4.82
CA LEU A 211 -9.19 8.95 4.44
C LEU A 211 -9.72 7.57 4.90
N ASP A 212 -10.17 7.44 6.15
CA ASP A 212 -10.77 6.20 6.68
C ASP A 212 -11.99 5.77 5.84
N GLU A 213 -12.92 6.70 5.55
CA GLU A 213 -14.08 6.42 4.67
C GLU A 213 -13.63 6.01 3.26
N SER A 214 -12.53 6.58 2.76
CA SER A 214 -11.98 6.22 1.45
C SER A 214 -11.47 4.78 1.39
N PHE A 215 -10.71 4.32 2.39
CA PHE A 215 -10.22 2.95 2.44
C PHE A 215 -11.34 1.93 2.66
N VAL A 216 -12.34 2.27 3.49
CA VAL A 216 -13.54 1.45 3.69
C VAL A 216 -14.32 1.28 2.39
N LEU A 217 -14.54 2.36 1.62
CA LEU A 217 -15.26 2.29 0.35
C LEU A 217 -14.41 1.69 -0.79
N ALA A 218 -13.08 1.80 -0.76
CA ALA A 218 -12.19 1.12 -1.71
C ALA A 218 -12.20 -0.41 -1.54
N GLY A 219 -12.33 -0.90 -0.30
CA GLY A 219 -12.49 -2.32 0.02
C GLY A 219 -13.92 -2.86 -0.20
N ALA A 220 -14.90 -2.00 -0.44
CA ALA A 220 -16.29 -2.39 -0.61
C ALA A 220 -16.53 -3.05 -1.99
N SER A 221 -17.12 -4.25 -2.00
CA SER A 221 -17.46 -4.93 -3.25
C SER A 221 -18.71 -4.33 -3.89
N ASN A 222 -18.56 -3.72 -5.07
CA ASN A 222 -19.70 -3.32 -5.90
C ASN A 222 -20.23 -4.51 -6.70
N VAL A 223 -21.54 -4.83 -6.59
CA VAL A 223 -22.16 -5.87 -7.44
C VAL A 223 -22.07 -5.48 -8.92
N GLY A 224 -22.20 -4.18 -9.25
CA GLY A 224 -22.17 -3.69 -10.63
C GLY A 224 -20.82 -3.86 -11.35
N ASP A 225 -19.70 -3.91 -10.62
CA ASP A 225 -18.37 -4.09 -11.22
C ASP A 225 -18.13 -5.50 -11.78
N TYR A 226 -18.99 -6.44 -11.37
CA TYR A 226 -19.00 -7.85 -11.77
C TYR A 226 -20.27 -8.24 -12.55
N LEU A 227 -21.43 -7.66 -12.20
CA LEU A 227 -22.75 -7.98 -12.76
C LEU A 227 -23.46 -6.71 -13.29
N PRO A 228 -23.03 -6.14 -14.44
CA PRO A 228 -23.56 -4.86 -14.93
C PRO A 228 -25.07 -4.84 -15.18
N LEU A 229 -25.66 -5.99 -15.54
CA LEU A 229 -27.11 -6.12 -15.72
C LEU A 229 -27.89 -5.85 -14.42
N LEU A 230 -27.32 -6.19 -13.25
CA LEU A 230 -27.94 -5.90 -11.95
C LEU A 230 -27.75 -4.45 -11.51
N SER A 231 -26.86 -3.68 -12.15
CA SER A 231 -26.73 -2.24 -11.90
C SER A 231 -27.99 -1.47 -12.32
N TRP A 232 -28.73 -1.97 -13.31
CA TRP A 232 -30.00 -1.38 -13.73
C TRP A 232 -31.10 -1.53 -12.66
N LEU A 233 -31.04 -2.60 -11.85
CA LEU A 233 -31.96 -2.86 -10.74
C LEU A 233 -31.72 -1.97 -9.50
N GLY A 234 -30.95 -0.89 -9.63
CA GLY A 234 -31.00 0.22 -8.69
C GLY A 234 -30.16 0.08 -7.41
N VAL A 235 -29.17 -0.83 -7.35
CA VAL A 235 -28.24 -0.98 -6.20
C VAL A 235 -27.21 0.17 -6.13
N LYS A 236 -27.70 1.41 -6.05
CA LYS A 236 -26.91 2.66 -6.08
C LYS A 236 -26.41 3.11 -4.71
N SER A 237 -26.53 2.28 -3.67
CA SER A 237 -26.12 2.67 -2.30
C SER A 237 -24.63 3.01 -2.21
N LEU A 238 -23.77 2.20 -2.83
CA LEU A 238 -22.33 2.47 -2.88
C LEU A 238 -22.00 3.67 -3.78
N GLU A 239 -22.64 3.80 -4.94
CA GLU A 239 -22.49 4.95 -5.85
C GLU A 239 -22.77 6.28 -5.12
N LYS A 240 -23.90 6.38 -4.39
CA LYS A 240 -24.25 7.56 -3.58
C LYS A 240 -23.21 7.89 -2.50
N LYS A 241 -22.64 6.86 -1.84
CA LYS A 241 -21.58 7.04 -0.83
C LYS A 241 -20.27 7.54 -1.46
N LEU A 242 -19.90 7.00 -2.62
CA LEU A 242 -18.71 7.43 -3.35
C LEU A 242 -18.82 8.88 -3.85
N ILE A 243 -19.99 9.29 -4.35
CA ILE A 243 -20.23 10.70 -4.74
C ILE A 243 -20.09 11.62 -3.52
N LYS A 244 -20.79 11.32 -2.41
CA LYS A 244 -20.68 12.12 -1.17
C LYS A 244 -19.25 12.18 -0.62
N LEU A 245 -18.47 11.11 -0.75
CA LEU A 245 -17.06 11.10 -0.38
C LEU A 245 -16.21 11.95 -1.34
N GLN A 246 -16.49 11.93 -2.65
CA GLN A 246 -15.84 12.80 -3.62
C GLN A 246 -16.10 14.28 -3.27
N ASP A 247 -17.34 14.66 -2.99
CA ASP A 247 -17.71 16.04 -2.61
C ASP A 247 -16.90 16.50 -1.37
N LYS A 248 -16.82 15.67 -0.33
CA LYS A 248 -16.00 15.96 0.87
C LYS A 248 -14.51 16.18 0.53
N ARG A 249 -13.95 15.30 -0.30
CA ARG A 249 -12.55 15.37 -0.75
C ARG A 249 -12.31 16.67 -1.53
N ASP A 250 -13.14 16.95 -2.52
CA ASP A 250 -13.00 18.13 -3.37
C ASP A 250 -13.10 19.43 -2.57
N VAL A 251 -14.08 19.56 -1.67
CA VAL A 251 -14.20 20.74 -0.78
C VAL A 251 -12.96 20.93 0.10
N PHE A 252 -12.45 19.86 0.72
CA PHE A 252 -11.28 19.95 1.61
C PHE A 252 -10.02 20.42 0.86
N PHE A 253 -9.67 19.76 -0.25
CA PHE A 253 -8.45 20.11 -0.99
C PHE A 253 -8.59 21.40 -1.79
N GLN A 254 -9.80 21.80 -2.18
CA GLN A 254 -10.00 23.09 -2.84
C GLN A 254 -9.75 24.25 -1.86
N GLY A 255 -10.28 24.15 -0.64
CA GLY A 255 -9.98 25.12 0.42
C GLY A 255 -8.48 25.21 0.73
N LEU A 256 -7.78 24.08 0.74
CA LEU A 256 -6.33 24.03 0.94
C LEU A 256 -5.53 24.71 -0.19
N ILE A 257 -5.90 24.45 -1.46
CA ILE A 257 -5.29 25.11 -2.62
C ILE A 257 -5.53 26.63 -2.57
N GLU A 258 -6.75 27.07 -2.26
CA GLU A 258 -7.10 28.48 -2.20
C GLU A 258 -6.38 29.23 -1.07
N GLN A 259 -6.19 28.59 0.08
CA GLN A 259 -5.38 29.14 1.17
C GLN A 259 -3.93 29.35 0.74
N LEU A 260 -3.31 28.37 0.07
CA LEU A 260 -1.93 28.47 -0.40
C LEU A 260 -1.76 29.44 -1.58
N ARG A 261 -2.77 29.55 -2.44
CA ARG A 261 -2.82 30.57 -3.50
C ARG A 261 -2.87 31.99 -2.92
N LYS A 262 -3.59 32.18 -1.80
CA LYS A 262 -3.65 33.48 -1.07
C LYS A 262 -2.38 33.80 -0.29
N SER A 263 -1.65 32.80 0.22
CA SER A 263 -0.40 33.03 0.97
C SER A 263 0.82 33.39 0.11
N LYS A 264 0.71 33.38 -1.24
CA LYS A 264 1.78 33.83 -2.16
C LYS A 264 2.17 35.31 -2.02
N GLY A 265 1.40 36.13 -1.29
CA GLY A 265 1.64 37.58 -1.14
C GLY A 265 2.90 38.00 -0.35
N ALA A 266 3.71 37.06 0.13
CA ALA A 266 4.98 37.31 0.81
C ALA A 266 6.04 36.33 0.31
N GLU A 267 6.65 36.63 -0.84
CA GLU A 267 7.74 35.83 -1.40
C GLU A 267 9.04 36.03 -0.61
N ASP A 268 9.30 35.15 0.35
CA ASP A 268 10.67 34.82 0.72
C ASP A 268 11.23 33.85 -0.34
N VAL A 269 12.10 34.37 -1.21
CA VAL A 269 12.73 33.64 -2.31
C VAL A 269 13.55 32.44 -1.81
N ASN A 270 13.99 32.44 -0.54
CA ASN A 270 14.72 31.32 0.07
C ASN A 270 13.81 30.25 0.69
N LYS A 271 12.49 30.45 0.75
CA LYS A 271 11.57 29.46 1.34
C LYS A 271 11.34 28.28 0.38
N ARG A 272 11.64 27.06 0.83
CA ARG A 272 11.33 25.83 0.09
C ARG A 272 9.84 25.78 -0.29
N LYS A 273 9.54 25.44 -1.55
CA LYS A 273 8.16 25.23 -2.03
C LYS A 273 7.61 23.89 -1.54
N THR A 274 6.45 23.92 -0.89
CA THR A 274 5.60 22.75 -0.63
C THR A 274 5.13 22.09 -1.93
N MET A 275 4.59 20.88 -1.88
CA MET A 275 4.11 20.19 -3.09
C MET A 275 3.03 20.98 -3.83
N ILE A 276 2.08 21.60 -3.11
CA ILE A 276 1.04 22.42 -3.74
C ILE A 276 1.63 23.72 -4.30
N GLU A 277 2.51 24.43 -3.59
CA GLU A 277 3.16 25.64 -4.12
C GLU A 277 3.97 25.36 -5.40
N LEU A 278 4.64 24.21 -5.47
CA LEU A 278 5.36 23.76 -6.67
C LEU A 278 4.41 23.51 -7.85
N LEU A 279 3.34 22.72 -7.63
CA LEU A 279 2.32 22.44 -8.64
C LEU A 279 1.58 23.71 -9.10
N LEU A 280 1.35 24.66 -8.19
CA LEU A 280 0.78 25.98 -8.50
C LEU A 280 1.74 26.86 -9.31
N SER A 281 3.06 26.70 -9.19
CA SER A 281 4.00 27.38 -10.11
C SER A 281 4.10 26.69 -11.48
N LEU A 282 3.83 25.38 -11.58
CA LEU A 282 3.70 24.70 -12.88
C LEU A 282 2.37 25.03 -13.58
N GLN A 283 1.33 25.35 -12.80
CA GLN A 283 0.05 25.89 -13.30
C GLN A 283 0.19 27.27 -13.98
N GLU A 284 1.20 28.07 -13.62
CA GLU A 284 1.46 29.36 -14.28
C GLU A 284 2.01 29.18 -15.70
N SER A 285 2.73 28.09 -15.97
CA SER A 285 3.29 27.77 -17.29
C SER A 285 2.42 26.84 -18.16
N GLU A 286 1.66 25.93 -17.54
CA GLU A 286 0.84 24.93 -18.24
C GLU A 286 -0.57 24.80 -17.57
N PRO A 287 -1.39 25.88 -17.56
CA PRO A 287 -2.65 25.92 -16.83
C PRO A 287 -3.68 24.89 -17.30
N GLU A 288 -3.66 24.50 -18.58
CA GLU A 288 -4.54 23.49 -19.16
C GLU A 288 -4.28 22.09 -18.59
N TYR A 289 -3.05 21.80 -18.15
CA TYR A 289 -2.69 20.50 -17.57
C TYR A 289 -2.75 20.51 -16.04
N TYR A 290 -2.11 21.49 -15.39
CA TYR A 290 -2.09 21.60 -13.92
C TYR A 290 -3.35 22.30 -13.38
N THR A 291 -4.53 21.85 -13.82
CA THR A 291 -5.81 22.33 -13.29
C THR A 291 -5.94 22.07 -11.78
N ASP A 292 -6.71 22.88 -11.05
CA ASP A 292 -6.99 22.66 -9.62
C ASP A 292 -7.49 21.23 -9.36
N ALA A 293 -8.34 20.70 -10.25
CA ALA A 293 -8.81 19.32 -10.19
C ALA A 293 -7.66 18.30 -10.26
N MET A 294 -6.68 18.48 -11.16
CA MET A 294 -5.50 17.62 -11.23
C MET A 294 -4.69 17.71 -9.92
N ILE A 295 -4.38 18.93 -9.47
CA ILE A 295 -3.57 19.18 -8.27
C ILE A 295 -4.21 18.54 -7.02
N ARG A 296 -5.50 18.78 -6.75
CA ARG A 296 -6.23 18.19 -5.61
C ARG A 296 -6.12 16.66 -5.62
N ASN A 297 -6.43 16.04 -6.76
CA ASN A 297 -6.48 14.58 -6.88
C ASN A 297 -5.10 13.93 -6.80
N PHE A 298 -4.09 14.57 -7.37
CA PHE A 298 -2.71 14.10 -7.32
C PHE A 298 -2.16 14.11 -5.89
N VAL A 299 -2.32 15.24 -5.18
CA VAL A 299 -1.92 15.40 -3.78
C VAL A 299 -2.64 14.39 -2.88
N LEU A 300 -3.95 14.23 -3.05
CA LEU A 300 -4.76 13.27 -2.29
C LEU A 300 -4.32 11.81 -2.52
N VAL A 301 -3.93 11.42 -3.74
CA VAL A 301 -3.39 10.07 -3.99
C VAL A 301 -2.08 9.84 -3.24
N LEU A 302 -1.15 10.82 -3.26
CA LEU A 302 0.12 10.72 -2.54
C LEU A 302 -0.09 10.65 -1.02
N LEU A 303 -0.98 11.47 -0.49
CA LEU A 303 -1.28 11.55 0.94
C LEU A 303 -1.95 10.27 1.47
N ALA A 304 -2.96 9.76 0.76
CA ALA A 304 -3.63 8.52 1.12
C ALA A 304 -2.65 7.32 1.06
N ALA A 305 -1.76 7.30 0.06
CA ALA A 305 -0.72 6.28 -0.04
C ALA A 305 0.27 6.32 1.13
N GLY A 306 0.79 7.51 1.46
CA GLY A 306 1.85 7.69 2.47
C GLY A 306 1.40 7.56 3.93
N THR A 307 0.13 7.79 4.24
CA THR A 307 -0.36 7.88 5.64
C THR A 307 -0.66 6.52 6.25
N ASP A 308 -1.77 5.89 5.84
CA ASP A 308 -2.31 4.65 6.42
C ASP A 308 -1.36 3.45 6.29
N THR A 309 -0.61 3.38 5.17
CA THR A 309 0.27 2.25 4.89
C THR A 309 1.50 2.26 5.80
N SER A 310 2.11 3.43 6.02
CA SER A 310 3.18 3.65 6.99
C SER A 310 2.72 3.36 8.40
N ALA A 311 1.59 3.96 8.81
CA ALA A 311 1.05 3.83 10.16
C ALA A 311 0.71 2.38 10.52
N GLY A 312 0.08 1.65 9.58
CA GLY A 312 -0.18 0.22 9.74
C GLY A 312 1.08 -0.65 9.75
N THR A 313 2.12 -0.28 9.00
CA THR A 313 3.40 -1.00 9.00
C THR A 313 4.13 -0.82 10.34
N MET A 314 4.22 0.42 10.85
CA MET A 314 4.81 0.70 12.16
C MET A 314 4.03 0.05 13.31
N GLU A 315 2.69 0.00 13.24
CA GLU A 315 1.86 -0.76 14.19
C GLU A 315 2.26 -2.26 14.20
N TRP A 316 2.50 -2.87 13.04
CA TRP A 316 2.96 -4.25 12.96
C TRP A 316 4.42 -4.45 13.42
N VAL A 317 5.33 -3.50 13.13
CA VAL A 317 6.71 -3.54 13.63
C VAL A 317 6.71 -3.55 15.15
N MET A 318 6.04 -2.60 15.80
CA MET A 318 5.94 -2.54 17.27
C MET A 318 5.28 -3.79 17.85
N SER A 319 4.18 -4.26 17.23
CA SER A 319 3.49 -5.48 17.66
C SER A 319 4.41 -6.71 17.59
N LEU A 320 5.18 -6.85 16.51
CA LEU A 320 6.15 -7.95 16.37
C LEU A 320 7.29 -7.85 17.36
N LEU A 321 7.90 -6.67 17.53
CA LEU A 321 9.03 -6.46 18.43
C LEU A 321 8.66 -6.72 19.90
N LEU A 322 7.51 -6.20 20.36
CA LEU A 322 7.00 -6.44 21.72
C LEU A 322 6.67 -7.92 21.99
N ASN A 323 6.28 -8.68 20.96
CA ASN A 323 6.04 -10.12 21.06
C ASN A 323 7.31 -10.98 20.85
N HIS A 324 8.45 -10.38 20.48
CA HIS A 324 9.73 -11.08 20.27
C HIS A 324 10.91 -10.32 20.94
N PRO A 325 11.00 -10.30 22.28
CA PRO A 325 12.00 -9.52 23.02
C PRO A 325 13.47 -9.82 22.67
N GLN A 326 13.76 -11.00 22.11
CA GLN A 326 15.08 -11.38 21.59
C GLN A 326 15.44 -10.70 20.25
N VAL A 327 14.44 -10.40 19.40
CA VAL A 327 14.62 -9.65 18.15
C VAL A 327 14.78 -8.17 18.47
N LEU A 328 13.94 -7.67 19.38
CA LEU A 328 14.04 -6.37 20.05
C LEU A 328 15.49 -6.16 20.53
N LYS A 329 15.99 -6.95 21.49
CA LYS A 329 17.36 -6.77 22.01
C LYS A 329 18.47 -6.88 20.94
N LYS A 330 18.28 -7.67 19.89
CA LYS A 330 19.29 -7.75 18.83
C LYS A 330 19.37 -6.47 17.97
N ALA A 331 18.24 -5.80 17.72
CA ALA A 331 18.24 -4.50 17.05
C ALA A 331 18.94 -3.43 17.88
N GLN A 332 18.59 -3.32 19.17
CA GLN A 332 19.31 -2.53 20.16
C GLN A 332 20.83 -2.68 20.06
N ASN A 333 21.33 -3.91 20.13
CA ASN A 333 22.77 -4.14 20.14
C ASN A 333 23.44 -3.74 18.81
N GLU A 334 22.76 -3.83 17.67
CA GLU A 334 23.25 -3.26 16.40
C GLU A 334 23.39 -1.74 16.52
N ILE A 335 22.36 -1.08 17.01
CA ILE A 335 22.23 0.37 17.10
C ILE A 335 23.25 0.96 18.08
N ASP A 336 23.29 0.42 19.30
CA ASP A 336 24.24 0.78 20.35
C ASP A 336 25.70 0.62 19.85
N SER A 337 25.95 -0.36 18.96
CA SER A 337 27.29 -0.63 18.41
C SER A 337 27.70 0.25 17.23
N VAL A 338 26.75 0.71 16.42
CA VAL A 338 27.02 1.51 15.20
C VAL A 338 27.01 3.01 15.50
N ILE A 339 26.15 3.45 16.43
CA ILE A 339 25.81 4.86 16.64
C ILE A 339 26.16 5.31 18.07
N GLY A 340 26.10 4.40 19.04
CA GLY A 340 26.33 4.68 20.45
C GLY A 340 25.22 5.51 21.09
N ASN A 341 25.44 5.92 22.34
CA ASN A 341 24.38 6.44 23.21
C ASN A 341 24.35 7.99 23.27
N ASN A 342 25.11 8.68 22.41
CA ASN A 342 25.36 10.12 22.52
C ASN A 342 24.47 10.99 21.63
N ARG A 343 23.73 10.38 20.69
CA ARG A 343 22.83 11.07 19.76
C ARG A 343 21.71 10.15 19.30
N LEU A 344 20.68 10.75 18.70
CA LEU A 344 19.60 10.03 18.04
C LEU A 344 20.10 9.47 16.70
N VAL A 345 19.38 8.51 16.13
CA VAL A 345 19.60 8.09 14.75
C VAL A 345 19.22 9.21 13.78
N ASP A 346 19.97 9.27 12.69
CA ASP A 346 19.73 10.13 11.54
C ASP A 346 19.48 9.25 10.31
N GLU A 347 18.74 9.74 9.31
CA GLU A 347 18.44 8.95 8.10
C GLU A 347 19.72 8.51 7.36
N SER A 348 20.82 9.25 7.53
CA SER A 348 22.13 8.90 6.98
C SER A 348 22.78 7.65 7.63
N ASP A 349 22.32 7.22 8.80
CA ASP A 349 22.81 6.00 9.48
C ASP A 349 22.15 4.71 8.97
N ILE A 350 20.94 4.79 8.40
CA ILE A 350 20.13 3.63 7.96
C ILE A 350 20.91 2.61 7.10
N PRO A 351 21.81 3.00 6.16
CA PRO A 351 22.63 2.05 5.41
C PRO A 351 23.50 1.13 6.28
N ASN A 352 23.83 1.56 7.50
CA ASN A 352 24.66 0.86 8.48
C ASN A 352 23.84 0.04 9.51
N LEU A 353 22.50 0.02 9.39
CA LEU A 353 21.57 -0.72 10.28
C LEU A 353 20.89 -1.91 9.55
N PRO A 354 21.65 -2.94 9.10
CA PRO A 354 21.12 -4.02 8.28
C PRO A 354 20.13 -4.96 8.99
N TYR A 355 20.22 -5.11 10.32
CA TYR A 355 19.28 -5.95 11.08
C TYR A 355 17.95 -5.23 11.32
N LEU A 356 17.96 -3.91 11.59
CA LEU A 356 16.75 -3.08 11.58
C LEU A 356 16.02 -3.18 10.22
N ARG A 357 16.79 -3.16 9.12
CA ARG A 357 16.25 -3.44 7.77
C ARG A 357 15.72 -4.88 7.60
N CYS A 358 16.28 -5.90 8.27
CA CYS A 358 15.69 -7.26 8.31
C CYS A 358 14.30 -7.24 8.96
N ILE A 359 14.14 -6.53 10.08
CA ILE A 359 12.89 -6.42 10.84
C ILE A 359 11.78 -5.78 9.99
N ILE A 360 12.07 -4.68 9.29
CA ILE A 360 11.11 -4.00 8.42
C ILE A 360 10.71 -4.89 7.24
N ASN A 361 11.67 -5.51 6.57
CA ASN A 361 11.41 -6.44 5.46
C ASN A 361 10.59 -7.66 5.91
N GLU A 362 10.90 -8.25 7.06
CA GLU A 362 10.18 -9.40 7.61
C GLU A 362 8.76 -9.01 8.07
N THR A 363 8.59 -7.80 8.61
CA THR A 363 7.26 -7.25 8.91
C THR A 363 6.42 -7.10 7.65
N LEU A 364 6.97 -6.55 6.57
CA LEU A 364 6.31 -6.45 5.27
C LEU A 364 6.07 -7.82 4.61
N ARG A 365 6.89 -8.83 4.92
CA ARG A 365 6.64 -10.22 4.52
C ARG A 365 5.42 -10.79 5.23
N LEU A 366 5.38 -10.70 6.56
CA LEU A 366 4.31 -11.26 7.41
C LEU A 366 2.98 -10.50 7.30
N PHE A 367 3.04 -9.17 7.23
CA PHE A 367 1.90 -8.25 7.29
C PHE A 367 1.99 -7.14 6.21
N PRO A 368 1.98 -7.50 4.91
CA PRO A 368 1.94 -6.50 3.85
C PRO A 368 0.65 -5.67 3.97
N ALA A 369 0.77 -4.34 3.98
CA ALA A 369 -0.37 -3.43 4.09
C ALA A 369 -1.35 -3.57 2.90
N GLY A 370 -0.84 -3.91 1.71
CA GLY A 370 -1.64 -4.22 0.51
C GLY A 370 -1.57 -5.69 0.10
N PRO A 371 -2.21 -6.64 0.81
CA PRO A 371 -1.98 -8.08 0.62
C PRO A 371 -2.40 -8.68 -0.74
N LEU A 372 -3.12 -7.91 -1.58
CA LEU A 372 -3.51 -8.25 -2.95
C LEU A 372 -2.95 -7.29 -4.02
N LEU A 373 -2.09 -6.35 -3.61
CA LEU A 373 -1.73 -5.15 -4.39
C LEU A 373 -2.96 -4.37 -4.88
N ILE A 374 -2.74 -3.42 -5.80
CA ILE A 374 -3.81 -2.78 -6.57
C ILE A 374 -4.10 -3.67 -7.79
N PRO A 375 -5.37 -3.96 -8.15
CA PRO A 375 -5.68 -4.75 -9.33
C PRO A 375 -5.24 -4.09 -10.64
N HIS A 376 -4.72 -4.90 -11.55
CA HIS A 376 -4.30 -4.52 -12.90
C HIS A 376 -5.28 -5.05 -13.96
N GLU A 377 -5.19 -4.62 -15.21
CA GLU A 377 -5.99 -5.16 -16.33
C GLU A 377 -5.14 -5.31 -17.60
N ALA A 378 -5.26 -6.44 -18.31
CA ALA A 378 -4.50 -6.70 -19.54
C ALA A 378 -5.03 -5.89 -20.73
N SER A 379 -4.21 -5.03 -21.34
CA SER A 379 -4.60 -4.24 -22.53
C SER A 379 -4.66 -5.05 -23.82
N SER A 380 -3.95 -6.17 -23.91
CA SER A 380 -3.90 -7.13 -25.02
C SER A 380 -3.91 -8.57 -24.50
N ASP A 381 -4.02 -9.53 -25.42
CA ASP A 381 -3.75 -10.94 -25.11
C ASP A 381 -2.25 -11.10 -24.77
N CYS A 382 -1.93 -11.98 -23.82
CA CYS A 382 -0.56 -12.28 -23.39
C CYS A 382 -0.42 -13.69 -22.81
N VAL A 383 0.78 -14.07 -22.39
CA VAL A 383 1.08 -15.36 -21.76
C VAL A 383 1.71 -15.15 -20.39
N VAL A 384 1.19 -15.86 -19.38
CA VAL A 384 1.73 -15.88 -18.00
C VAL A 384 1.82 -17.33 -17.52
N GLY A 385 3.01 -17.76 -17.13
CA GLY A 385 3.30 -19.13 -16.67
C GLY A 385 2.95 -20.22 -17.68
N GLY A 386 3.05 -19.91 -18.98
CA GLY A 386 2.66 -20.81 -20.07
C GLY A 386 1.17 -20.85 -20.40
N TYR A 387 0.32 -20.10 -19.70
CA TYR A 387 -1.12 -20.02 -19.98
C TYR A 387 -1.50 -18.77 -20.78
N ASN A 388 -2.49 -18.93 -21.66
CA ASN A 388 -3.04 -17.85 -22.47
C ASN A 388 -3.95 -16.96 -21.61
N ILE A 389 -3.64 -15.65 -21.54
CA ILE A 389 -4.37 -14.64 -20.78
C ILE A 389 -5.02 -13.65 -21.76
N PRO A 390 -6.35 -13.69 -21.96
CA PRO A 390 -7.01 -12.78 -22.87
C PRO A 390 -7.05 -11.31 -22.38
N ARG A 391 -7.15 -10.37 -23.32
CA ARG A 391 -7.42 -8.95 -23.12
C ARG A 391 -8.59 -8.70 -22.17
N GLY A 392 -8.51 -7.65 -21.35
CA GLY A 392 -9.52 -7.28 -20.36
C GLY A 392 -9.60 -8.26 -19.18
N THR A 393 -8.64 -9.18 -19.03
CA THR A 393 -8.52 -9.98 -17.81
C THR A 393 -7.92 -9.12 -16.71
N MET A 394 -8.61 -9.03 -15.59
CA MET A 394 -8.13 -8.36 -14.38
C MET A 394 -7.07 -9.23 -13.71
N LEU A 395 -5.91 -8.66 -13.39
CA LEU A 395 -4.83 -9.33 -12.67
C LEU A 395 -4.87 -8.94 -11.19
N ILE A 396 -4.84 -9.94 -10.31
CA ILE A 396 -4.71 -9.80 -8.86
C ILE A 396 -3.47 -10.57 -8.42
N ILE A 397 -2.51 -9.88 -7.78
CA ILE A 397 -1.31 -10.49 -7.22
C ILE A 397 -1.55 -10.75 -5.74
N ASN A 398 -1.63 -12.01 -5.33
CA ASN A 398 -1.75 -12.35 -3.92
C ASN A 398 -0.37 -12.28 -3.24
N GLN A 399 0.11 -11.06 -3.00
CA GLN A 399 1.39 -10.79 -2.35
C GLN A 399 1.48 -11.52 -1.00
N TRP A 400 0.39 -11.56 -0.22
CA TRP A 400 0.37 -12.28 1.04
C TRP A 400 0.65 -13.78 0.86
N ALA A 401 0.04 -14.42 -0.15
CA ALA A 401 0.32 -15.83 -0.46
C ALA A 401 1.78 -16.04 -0.91
N ILE A 402 2.30 -15.18 -1.79
CA ILE A 402 3.69 -15.24 -2.26
C ILE A 402 4.68 -15.13 -1.08
N HIS A 403 4.41 -14.23 -0.14
CA HIS A 403 5.24 -13.99 1.05
C HIS A 403 5.15 -15.12 2.10
N HIS A 404 4.08 -15.93 2.08
CA HIS A 404 3.82 -17.02 3.02
C HIS A 404 3.93 -18.42 2.39
N ASP A 405 4.40 -18.51 1.15
CA ASP A 405 4.55 -19.79 0.46
C ASP A 405 5.63 -20.64 1.15
N THR A 406 5.30 -21.89 1.45
CA THR A 406 6.12 -22.80 2.25
C THR A 406 6.99 -23.74 1.41
N ILE A 407 7.02 -23.58 0.08
CA ILE A 407 7.86 -24.37 -0.83
C ILE A 407 9.30 -24.47 -0.27
N PRO A 408 9.89 -25.68 -0.13
CA PRO A 408 11.13 -25.92 0.64
C PRO A 408 12.38 -25.13 0.23
N LYS A 409 12.37 -24.37 -0.87
CA LYS A 409 13.46 -23.46 -1.25
C LYS A 409 13.60 -22.25 -0.32
N TYR A 410 12.56 -21.89 0.45
CA TYR A 410 12.54 -20.67 1.27
C TYR A 410 12.18 -20.90 2.75
N SER A 411 11.56 -22.02 3.10
CA SER A 411 10.97 -22.25 4.43
C SER A 411 11.94 -22.61 5.56
N ASN A 412 13.22 -22.88 5.26
CA ASN A 412 14.25 -23.22 6.26
C ASN A 412 15.30 -22.10 6.46
N THR A 413 14.86 -20.85 6.47
CA THR A 413 15.73 -19.72 6.87
C THR A 413 15.00 -18.87 7.91
N PRO A 414 15.54 -18.68 9.13
CA PRO A 414 15.20 -17.53 9.98
C PRO A 414 15.86 -16.24 9.42
N CYS A 415 15.61 -15.04 9.97
CA CYS A 415 16.42 -13.80 9.72
C CYS A 415 17.89 -13.95 10.24
N PHE A 416 18.47 -15.16 10.17
CA PHE A 416 19.83 -15.55 10.55
C PHE A 416 20.70 -15.95 9.34
N SER A 417 20.19 -15.90 8.09
CA SER A 417 21.09 -15.82 6.94
C SER A 417 20.56 -14.94 5.81
N GLN A 418 21.51 -14.39 5.06
CA GLN A 418 21.42 -13.20 4.22
C GLN A 418 20.75 -13.45 2.85
N LYS A 419 19.72 -14.32 2.80
CA LYS A 419 19.06 -14.79 1.57
C LYS A 419 17.54 -14.57 1.53
N PHE A 420 17.00 -13.73 2.42
CA PHE A 420 15.62 -13.26 2.34
C PHE A 420 15.45 -12.15 1.30
N SER A 421 15.32 -12.55 0.04
CA SER A 421 14.73 -11.75 -1.02
C SER A 421 14.23 -12.67 -2.12
N LEU A 422 13.11 -12.31 -2.75
CA LEU A 422 12.89 -12.68 -4.15
C LEU A 422 14.16 -12.29 -4.92
N PRO A 423 14.74 -13.14 -5.80
CA PRO A 423 16.09 -12.93 -6.36
C PRO A 423 16.28 -11.48 -6.80
N PRO A 424 17.42 -10.82 -6.51
CA PRO A 424 17.50 -9.37 -6.31
C PRO A 424 16.70 -8.52 -7.29
N LYS A 425 16.71 -8.87 -8.60
CA LYS A 425 15.89 -8.24 -9.65
C LYS A 425 14.40 -8.10 -9.31
N ILE A 426 13.76 -9.10 -8.69
CA ILE A 426 12.32 -9.09 -8.35
C ILE A 426 12.05 -8.21 -7.13
N PHE A 427 12.78 -8.39 -6.02
CA PHE A 427 12.58 -7.53 -4.85
C PHE A 427 12.96 -6.08 -5.15
N VAL A 428 14.03 -5.84 -5.91
CA VAL A 428 14.44 -4.51 -6.39
C VAL A 428 13.43 -3.92 -7.39
N SER A 429 12.88 -4.72 -8.32
CA SER A 429 11.79 -4.31 -9.22
C SER A 429 10.53 -3.89 -8.46
N ILE A 430 10.33 -4.45 -7.27
CA ILE A 430 9.13 -4.22 -6.46
C ILE A 430 9.37 -3.12 -5.41
N THR A 431 10.58 -2.95 -4.83
CA THR A 431 10.85 -2.00 -3.73
C THR A 431 11.89 -0.90 -4.02
N HIS A 432 12.67 -0.94 -5.11
CA HIS A 432 13.77 -0.02 -5.39
C HIS A 432 13.59 0.71 -6.73
N SER A 433 12.80 1.80 -6.74
CA SER A 433 12.55 2.61 -7.94
C SER A 433 13.10 4.05 -7.86
N PHE A 434 14.05 4.32 -6.97
CA PHE A 434 14.60 5.68 -6.74
C PHE A 434 16.09 5.87 -7.07
N SER A 435 16.78 4.85 -7.61
CA SER A 435 18.16 5.00 -8.08
C SER A 435 18.22 5.09 -9.61
N PHE A 436 18.08 6.30 -10.15
CA PHE A 436 18.59 6.60 -11.49
C PHE A 436 20.13 6.65 -11.45
N PRO A 437 20.85 6.05 -12.42
CA PRO A 437 22.26 6.36 -12.60
C PRO A 437 22.38 7.81 -13.14
N PRO A 438 23.38 8.59 -12.69
CA PRO A 438 23.62 9.92 -13.22
C PRO A 438 24.22 9.85 -14.63
N HIS A 439 24.05 10.95 -15.38
CA HIS A 439 24.53 11.19 -16.75
C HIS A 439 23.67 10.61 -17.88
N GLY A 440 22.89 11.50 -18.51
CA GLY A 440 22.60 11.36 -19.93
C GLY A 440 23.76 11.91 -20.76
N ARG A 441 24.03 11.29 -21.92
CA ARG A 441 24.66 11.98 -23.05
C ARG A 441 24.27 11.30 -24.36
N LEU A 442 24.10 12.09 -25.41
CA LEU A 442 23.86 11.64 -26.77
C LEU A 442 25.10 10.92 -27.33
N LEU A 443 24.89 9.83 -28.08
CA LEU A 443 25.43 9.57 -29.44
C LEU A 443 25.35 8.07 -29.80
N ASN A 444 25.52 7.77 -31.09
CA ASN A 444 25.33 6.47 -31.72
C ASN A 444 26.49 5.47 -31.48
N VAL A 445 26.26 4.25 -31.98
CA VAL A 445 27.20 3.15 -32.30
C VAL A 445 27.32 2.05 -31.24
N GLU A 446 27.40 0.84 -31.81
CA GLU A 446 27.20 -0.49 -31.28
C GLU A 446 28.07 -0.92 -30.09
N ALA A 447 27.46 -1.62 -29.13
CA ALA A 447 28.09 -2.75 -28.44
C ALA A 447 27.02 -3.72 -27.90
N SER A 448 27.28 -5.01 -28.05
CA SER A 448 26.35 -6.10 -27.69
C SER A 448 26.15 -6.27 -26.17
N ALA A 449 25.08 -6.99 -25.80
CA ALA A 449 24.85 -7.61 -24.49
C ALA A 449 24.58 -6.73 -23.23
N ARG A 450 24.29 -5.43 -23.35
CA ARG A 450 23.72 -4.62 -22.24
C ARG A 450 22.54 -3.74 -22.65
N SER A 451 21.32 -4.29 -22.72
CA SER A 451 20.11 -3.45 -22.81
C SER A 451 18.80 -4.14 -22.39
N ARG A 452 17.93 -3.36 -21.71
CA ARG A 452 16.52 -3.61 -21.34
C ARG A 452 16.19 -4.18 -19.94
N CYS A 453 16.54 -3.43 -18.90
CA CYS A 453 15.52 -3.04 -17.92
C CYS A 453 15.01 -1.65 -18.34
N ARG A 454 13.79 -1.55 -18.89
CA ARG A 454 13.12 -0.27 -19.13
C ARG A 454 11.91 -0.17 -18.20
N LEU A 455 11.61 1.05 -17.76
CA LEU A 455 10.67 1.36 -16.70
C LEU A 455 9.22 1.19 -17.19
N THR A 456 8.43 0.25 -16.64
CA THR A 456 6.98 0.28 -16.95
C THR A 456 5.96 -0.22 -15.91
N THR A 457 6.30 -0.95 -14.84
CA THR A 457 5.30 -1.36 -13.79
C THR A 457 5.76 -1.29 -12.32
N HIS A 458 6.97 -0.82 -12.05
CA HIS A 458 7.65 -0.99 -10.75
C HIS A 458 7.18 -0.05 -9.61
N CYS A 459 5.91 0.37 -9.59
CA CYS A 459 5.51 1.59 -8.88
C CYS A 459 4.25 1.49 -7.99
N ASP A 460 3.54 0.37 -7.99
CA ASP A 460 2.40 0.17 -7.07
C ASP A 460 2.84 -0.29 -5.68
N LEU A 461 4.01 -0.94 -5.56
CA LEU A 461 4.70 -0.98 -4.27
C LEU A 461 5.42 0.31 -3.93
N CYS A 462 5.77 1.21 -4.86
CA CYS A 462 6.45 2.46 -4.49
C CYS A 462 5.57 3.43 -3.71
N LEU A 463 4.24 3.36 -3.90
CA LEU A 463 3.26 4.04 -3.05
C LEU A 463 3.05 3.35 -1.69
N LEU A 464 3.62 2.15 -1.50
CA LEU A 464 3.73 1.43 -0.22
C LEU A 464 5.16 1.52 0.37
N CYS A 465 6.19 1.78 -0.45
CA CYS A 465 7.61 1.76 -0.09
C CYS A 465 8.21 3.16 0.11
N GLY A 466 7.68 4.19 -0.55
CA GLY A 466 7.97 5.59 -0.18
C GLY A 466 7.45 5.92 1.21
N SER A 467 6.36 5.27 1.60
CA SER A 467 5.86 5.19 2.98
C SER A 467 6.81 4.41 3.91
N VAL A 468 7.41 3.31 3.45
CA VAL A 468 8.41 2.53 4.21
C VAL A 468 9.75 3.26 4.41
N LEU A 469 10.09 4.25 3.59
CA LEU A 469 11.24 5.14 3.87
C LEU A 469 11.06 5.96 5.17
N ILE A 470 9.83 6.11 5.66
CA ILE A 470 9.50 6.75 6.96
C ILE A 470 9.49 5.71 8.12
N VAL A 471 9.62 4.40 7.81
CA VAL A 471 9.47 3.30 8.79
C VAL A 471 10.82 2.86 9.39
N ALA A 472 11.93 3.52 9.01
CA ALA A 472 13.27 3.16 9.46
C ALA A 472 13.65 3.70 10.86
N ASP A 473 12.88 4.64 11.41
CA ASP A 473 13.34 5.57 12.46
C ASP A 473 12.65 5.40 13.82
N VAL A 474 12.31 4.17 14.27
CA VAL A 474 11.68 3.95 15.61
C VAL A 474 12.12 2.63 16.27
N PHE A 475 12.56 2.73 17.55
CA PHE A 475 13.43 1.74 18.20
C PHE A 475 12.76 0.93 19.36
N VAL A 476 13.49 0.61 20.45
CA VAL A 476 13.50 -0.74 21.09
C VAL A 476 13.92 -0.74 22.59
N THR A 477 13.29 -1.46 23.55
CA THR A 477 13.88 -1.82 24.90
C THR A 477 13.17 -2.96 25.67
N GLU A 478 13.71 -3.33 26.84
CA GLU A 478 13.80 -4.66 27.49
C GLU A 478 12.94 -4.87 28.76
N GLN A 479 12.98 -5.95 29.58
CA GLN A 479 13.89 -7.13 29.73
C GLN A 479 13.11 -8.42 30.21
N ARG A 480 13.80 -9.35 30.90
CA ARG A 480 13.38 -10.64 31.52
C ARG A 480 12.16 -10.63 32.48
N GLY A 481 11.32 -11.69 32.38
CA GLY A 481 10.49 -12.11 33.54
C GLY A 481 9.41 -13.22 33.35
N ARG A 482 9.81 -14.50 33.22
CA ARG A 482 9.01 -15.74 33.51
C ARG A 482 7.64 -16.02 32.80
N ASN A 483 7.63 -17.15 32.07
CA ASN A 483 6.60 -18.22 32.02
C ASN A 483 5.19 -18.06 31.38
N LYS A 484 4.96 -18.99 30.42
CA LYS A 484 3.71 -19.74 30.14
C LYS A 484 2.51 -19.03 29.45
N GLY A 485 2.58 -18.99 28.11
CA GLY A 485 1.62 -19.58 27.15
C GLY A 485 0.12 -19.25 27.20
N CYS A 486 -0.44 -18.80 26.06
CA CYS A 486 -1.56 -19.44 25.34
C CYS A 486 -1.87 -18.68 24.02
N LEU A 487 -2.02 -19.39 22.89
CA LEU A 487 -2.26 -18.81 21.56
C LEU A 487 -3.77 -18.81 21.20
N VAL A 488 -4.53 -17.73 21.48
CA VAL A 488 -5.93 -17.62 21.00
C VAL A 488 -6.37 -16.19 20.64
N CYS A 489 -7.01 -16.08 19.46
CA CYS A 489 -7.98 -15.06 19.01
C CYS A 489 -7.56 -13.63 18.56
N LYS A 490 -7.71 -13.43 17.25
CA LYS A 490 -8.00 -12.15 16.56
C LYS A 490 -9.34 -11.47 16.96
N LYS A 491 -10.02 -11.92 18.02
CA LYS A 491 -11.30 -11.37 18.52
C LYS A 491 -11.18 -10.42 19.72
N LYS A 492 -9.95 -10.09 20.17
CA LYS A 492 -9.66 -9.10 21.22
C LYS A 492 -8.84 -7.89 20.73
N MET A 493 -8.98 -7.47 19.47
CA MET A 493 -8.33 -6.26 18.94
C MET A 493 -9.04 -4.95 19.34
N ALA A 494 -9.67 -4.92 20.52
CA ALA A 494 -10.38 -3.78 21.09
C ALA A 494 -10.32 -3.77 22.63
N THR A 495 -9.23 -4.31 23.22
CA THR A 495 -8.96 -4.24 24.66
C THR A 495 -7.63 -3.53 24.92
N PRO A 496 -7.53 -2.62 25.91
CA PRO A 496 -6.30 -1.91 26.21
C PRO A 496 -5.22 -2.81 26.85
N LEU A 497 -3.94 -2.47 26.65
CA LEU A 497 -2.79 -3.20 27.22
C LEU A 497 -2.71 -2.98 28.75
N SER A 498 -2.83 -4.06 29.53
CA SER A 498 -3.09 -3.98 30.97
C SER A 498 -1.86 -3.82 31.87
N LYS A 499 -2.12 -3.40 33.12
CA LYS A 499 -1.18 -3.01 34.22
C LYS A 499 0.12 -3.81 34.38
N HIS A 500 0.15 -5.10 34.05
CA HIS A 500 1.38 -5.92 34.07
C HIS A 500 2.53 -5.35 33.19
N PHE A 501 2.19 -4.46 32.25
CA PHE A 501 3.14 -3.71 31.43
C PHE A 501 3.95 -2.64 32.20
N LEU A 502 3.42 -2.05 33.28
CA LEU A 502 4.04 -0.91 33.97
C LEU A 502 4.86 -1.32 35.20
N ASP A 503 4.40 -2.32 35.96
CA ASP A 503 5.10 -2.83 37.15
C ASP A 503 6.46 -3.51 36.79
N LEU A 504 6.66 -3.86 35.51
CA LEU A 504 7.93 -4.38 34.95
C LEU A 504 8.89 -3.28 34.45
N VAL A 505 8.43 -2.04 34.27
CA VAL A 505 9.16 -0.97 33.58
C VAL A 505 9.66 0.11 34.55
N LEU A 506 8.92 0.38 35.63
CA LEU A 506 9.20 1.45 36.59
C LEU A 506 10.62 1.46 37.23
N PRO A 507 11.28 0.33 37.54
CA PRO A 507 12.63 0.35 38.13
C PRO A 507 13.77 0.74 37.18
N HIS A 508 13.49 0.92 35.88
CA HIS A 508 14.52 1.06 34.83
C HIS A 508 14.35 2.33 33.97
N LEU A 509 13.71 3.37 34.53
CA LEU A 509 13.37 4.61 33.82
C LEU A 509 14.56 5.38 33.25
N GLU A 510 15.77 5.32 33.83
CA GLU A 510 16.98 5.90 33.23
C GLU A 510 17.40 5.20 31.91
N ILE A 511 17.05 3.93 31.73
CA ILE A 511 17.40 3.15 30.53
C ILE A 511 16.34 3.35 29.44
N PHE A 512 15.08 3.53 29.84
CA PHE A 512 13.96 3.86 28.95
C PHE A 512 14.18 5.21 28.22
N TRP A 513 14.96 6.10 28.82
CA TRP A 513 15.34 7.41 28.28
C TRP A 513 16.08 7.33 26.93
N ASN A 514 17.05 6.42 26.81
CA ASN A 514 17.94 6.36 25.65
C ASN A 514 17.29 5.75 24.40
N MET A 515 16.07 5.23 24.50
CA MET A 515 15.59 4.18 23.59
C MET A 515 14.28 4.52 22.87
N LEU A 516 13.53 5.45 23.43
CA LEU A 516 12.48 6.17 22.73
C LEU A 516 13.01 7.41 22.01
N LEU A 517 14.24 7.85 22.29
CA LEU A 517 14.89 8.99 21.63
C LEU A 517 15.51 8.62 20.27
N ILE A 518 15.02 7.58 19.60
CA ILE A 518 15.67 7.01 18.42
C ILE A 518 14.65 6.64 17.35
#